data_AF-A0ABD2R5F8-F1
#
_entry.id   AF-A0ABD2R5F8-F1
#
_cell.length_a   1.000
_cell.length_b   1.000
_cell.length_c   1.000
_cell.angle_alpha   90.00
_cell.angle_beta   90.00
_cell.angle_gamma   90.00
#
_symmetry.space_group_name_H-M   'P 1'
#
loop_
_entity.id
_entity.type
_entity.pdbx_description
1 polymer ?
#
loop_
_entity_poly.entity_id
_entity_poly.type
_entity_poly.pdbx_seq_one_letter_code
_entity_poly.pdbx_strand_id
1 'polypeptide(L)'
;MSPATVMDILVGVSESDVLYIPGVMTPTEILSAFSAGAKIVKVYPISALGGVGYISALKRPFSHIPMVASQGITIDLIEQYISQGASAVVLSDAIFDKEAMSQRNFDRIYQLASHAALQGKQAVERLEC
;
A
#
# COMPACT_ATOMS: atom_id res chain seq x y z
N MET A 1 9.80 -3.80 1.49
CA MET A 1 8.49 -4.48 1.59
C MET A 1 8.49 -5.75 0.77
N SER A 2 7.80 -6.81 1.20
CA SER A 2 7.74 -8.12 0.51
C SER A 2 6.31 -8.47 0.09
N PRO A 3 6.10 -9.45 -0.83
CA PRO A 3 4.75 -9.89 -1.21
C PRO A 3 4.07 -10.78 -0.16
N ALA A 4 4.83 -11.39 0.75
CA ALA A 4 4.35 -12.23 1.85
C ALA A 4 5.09 -11.88 3.14
N THR A 5 4.66 -12.44 4.27
CA THR A 5 5.36 -12.29 5.55
C THR A 5 6.56 -13.22 5.58
N VAL A 6 7.76 -12.66 5.76
CA VAL A 6 9.00 -13.43 5.95
C VAL A 6 9.47 -13.20 7.38
N MET A 7 9.19 -14.16 8.26
CA MET A 7 9.43 -14.00 9.70
C MET A 7 10.90 -13.78 10.03
N ASP A 8 11.81 -14.46 9.35
CA ASP A 8 13.25 -14.31 9.56
C ASP A 8 13.72 -12.87 9.29
N ILE A 9 13.12 -12.20 8.30
CA ILE A 9 13.40 -10.78 8.03
C ILE A 9 12.80 -9.93 9.14
N LEU A 10 11.54 -10.17 9.53
CA LEU A 10 10.85 -9.38 10.56
C LEU A 10 11.59 -9.43 11.91
N VAL A 11 12.00 -10.63 12.32
CA VAL A 11 12.78 -10.84 13.55
C VAL A 11 14.19 -10.26 13.39
N GLY A 12 14.84 -10.52 12.25
CA GLY A 12 16.21 -10.09 11.99
C GLY A 12 16.41 -8.57 11.97
N VAL A 13 15.37 -7.80 11.64
CA VAL A 13 15.44 -6.31 11.64
C VAL A 13 14.85 -5.66 12.89
N SER A 14 14.40 -6.44 13.88
CA SER A 14 13.63 -5.94 15.04
C SER A 14 14.38 -4.91 15.91
N GLU A 15 15.70 -5.01 16.00
CA GLU A 15 16.58 -4.07 16.73
C GLU A 15 17.30 -3.07 15.81
N SER A 16 16.91 -3.00 14.54
CA SER A 16 17.48 -2.07 13.56
C SER A 16 16.53 -0.92 13.24
N ASP A 17 17.06 0.15 12.65
CA ASP A 17 16.25 1.27 12.14
C ASP A 17 15.53 0.96 10.81
N VAL A 18 15.60 -0.29 10.32
CA VAL A 18 15.02 -0.68 9.04
C VAL A 18 13.53 -0.99 9.19
N LEU A 19 12.68 -0.21 8.52
CA LEU A 19 11.25 -0.52 8.41
C LEU A 19 11.00 -1.67 7.42
N TYR A 20 10.70 -2.85 7.94
CA TYR A 20 10.18 -3.95 7.14
C TYR A 20 8.64 -3.94 7.12
N ILE A 21 8.07 -3.94 5.91
CA ILE A 21 6.63 -4.01 5.65
C ILE A 21 6.31 -5.39 5.03
N PRO A 22 5.85 -6.36 5.82
CA PRO A 22 5.52 -7.70 5.33
C PRO A 22 4.22 -7.71 4.53
N GLY A 23 4.15 -8.59 3.53
CA GLY A 23 2.92 -8.82 2.76
C GLY A 23 1.95 -9.76 3.47
N VAL A 24 0.66 -9.48 3.37
CA VAL A 24 -0.43 -10.24 3.98
C VAL A 24 -1.64 -10.25 3.06
N MET A 25 -2.47 -11.29 3.17
CA MET A 25 -3.72 -11.42 2.43
C MET A 25 -4.93 -11.55 3.36
N THR A 26 -4.78 -12.13 4.55
CA THR A 26 -5.92 -12.52 5.42
C THR A 26 -5.89 -11.87 6.80
N PRO A 27 -7.04 -11.82 7.52
CA PRO A 27 -7.11 -11.38 8.92
C PRO A 27 -6.08 -12.04 9.85
N THR A 28 -5.89 -13.36 9.73
CA THR A 28 -4.94 -14.10 10.57
C THR A 28 -3.51 -13.68 10.29
N GLU A 29 -3.12 -13.51 9.03
CA GLU A 29 -1.78 -13.05 8.65
C GLU A 29 -1.53 -11.61 9.11
N ILE A 30 -2.52 -10.72 8.96
CA ILE A 30 -2.46 -9.34 9.44
C ILE A 30 -2.17 -9.31 10.94
N LEU A 31 -2.96 -10.04 11.73
CA LEU A 31 -2.79 -10.08 13.18
C LEU A 31 -1.46 -10.74 13.57
N SER A 32 -1.06 -11.81 12.88
CA SER A 32 0.19 -12.52 13.17
C SER A 32 1.41 -11.65 12.91
N ALA A 33 1.46 -10.96 11.77
CA ALA A 33 2.55 -10.06 11.41
C ALA A 33 2.64 -8.87 12.38
N PHE A 34 1.50 -8.26 12.72
CA PHE A 34 1.45 -7.14 13.66
C PHE A 34 1.88 -7.57 15.07
N SER A 35 1.40 -8.73 15.55
CA SER A 35 1.79 -9.29 16.84
C SER A 35 3.26 -9.66 16.92
N ALA A 36 3.87 -10.04 15.79
CA ALA A 36 5.30 -10.30 15.67
C ALA A 36 6.15 -9.01 15.55
N GLY A 37 5.54 -7.83 15.65
CA GLY A 37 6.25 -6.55 15.73
C GLY A 37 6.22 -5.70 14.46
N ALA A 38 5.53 -6.14 13.40
CA ALA A 38 5.39 -5.33 12.19
C ALA A 38 4.65 -4.01 12.52
N LYS A 39 5.23 -2.87 12.13
CA LYS A 39 4.63 -1.55 12.38
C LYS A 39 3.51 -1.19 11.39
N ILE A 40 3.54 -1.82 10.23
CA ILE A 40 2.59 -1.65 9.13
C ILE A 40 2.65 -2.91 8.25
N VAL A 41 1.52 -3.31 7.67
CA VAL A 41 1.44 -4.47 6.77
C VAL A 41 1.05 -4.06 5.36
N LYS A 42 1.50 -4.80 4.36
CA LYS A 42 1.13 -4.61 2.95
C LYS A 42 0.05 -5.62 2.58
N VAL A 43 -1.17 -5.15 2.31
CA VAL A 43 -2.22 -6.01 1.75
C VAL A 43 -1.98 -6.18 0.26
N TYR A 44 -1.65 -7.41 -0.14
CA TYR A 44 -1.17 -7.74 -1.48
C TYR A 44 -1.59 -9.16 -1.86
N PRO A 45 -2.11 -9.40 -3.07
CA PRO A 45 -2.40 -8.45 -4.16
C PRO A 45 -3.81 -7.85 -4.06
N ILE A 46 -3.94 -6.55 -3.75
CA ILE A 46 -5.23 -5.99 -3.30
C ILE A 46 -6.34 -6.01 -4.36
N SER A 47 -6.02 -5.78 -5.63
CA SER A 47 -7.01 -5.77 -6.71
C SER A 47 -7.71 -7.12 -6.87
N ALA A 48 -6.96 -8.22 -6.74
CA ALA A 48 -7.50 -9.59 -6.81
C ALA A 48 -8.28 -10.00 -5.55
N LEU A 49 -8.10 -9.29 -4.44
CA LEU A 49 -8.75 -9.57 -3.16
C LEU A 49 -10.06 -8.79 -2.94
N GLY A 50 -10.50 -7.99 -3.91
CA GLY A 50 -11.70 -7.16 -3.81
C GLY A 50 -11.41 -5.67 -3.61
N GLY A 51 -10.16 -5.25 -3.75
CA GLY A 51 -9.78 -3.85 -3.86
C GLY A 51 -10.11 -3.01 -2.63
N VAL A 52 -10.68 -1.83 -2.86
CA VAL A 52 -11.11 -0.87 -1.83
C VAL A 52 -12.06 -1.51 -0.81
N GLY A 53 -12.99 -2.35 -1.28
CA GLY A 53 -13.94 -3.05 -0.42
C GLY A 53 -13.25 -4.00 0.56
N TYR A 54 -12.16 -4.64 0.14
CA TYR A 54 -11.38 -5.53 1.00
C TYR A 54 -10.64 -4.76 2.10
N ILE A 55 -10.00 -3.63 1.77
CA ILE A 55 -9.40 -2.74 2.76
C ILE A 55 -10.45 -2.27 3.77
N SER A 56 -11.59 -1.76 3.29
CA SER A 56 -12.68 -1.29 4.16
C SER A 56 -13.15 -2.38 5.12
N ALA A 57 -13.31 -3.62 4.62
CA ALA A 57 -13.71 -4.76 5.44
C ALA A 57 -12.68 -5.11 6.52
N LEU A 58 -11.38 -5.09 6.19
CA LEU A 58 -10.29 -5.36 7.14
C LEU A 58 -10.15 -4.26 8.20
N LYS A 59 -10.34 -2.99 7.82
CA LYS A 59 -10.20 -1.85 8.73
C LYS A 59 -11.30 -1.79 9.80
N ARG A 60 -12.44 -2.46 9.62
CA ARG A 60 -13.49 -2.58 10.65
C ARG A 60 -12.99 -3.24 11.94
N PRO A 61 -12.48 -4.49 11.92
CA PRO A 61 -11.90 -5.12 13.12
C PRO A 61 -10.47 -4.65 13.44
N PHE A 62 -9.70 -4.19 12.44
CA PHE A 62 -8.28 -3.84 12.60
C PHE A 62 -8.02 -2.33 12.36
N SER A 63 -8.87 -1.47 12.93
CA SER A 63 -8.79 -0.01 12.77
C SER A 63 -7.44 0.56 13.23
N HIS A 64 -6.83 -0.06 14.24
CA HIS A 64 -5.54 0.32 14.82
C HIS A 64 -4.30 -0.19 14.06
N ILE A 65 -4.44 -1.13 13.12
CA ILE A 65 -3.30 -1.68 12.35
C ILE A 65 -3.10 -0.85 11.07
N PRO A 66 -1.95 -0.20 10.85
CA PRO A 66 -1.67 0.50 9.61
C PRO A 66 -1.55 -0.48 8.43
N MET A 67 -2.10 -0.12 7.28
CA MET A 67 -2.16 -1.00 6.10
C MET A 67 -1.80 -0.24 4.82
N VAL A 68 -0.92 -0.84 4.02
CA VAL A 68 -0.59 -0.38 2.67
C VAL A 68 -1.36 -1.24 1.66
N ALA A 69 -2.19 -0.63 0.82
CA ALA A 69 -2.81 -1.34 -0.30
C ALA A 69 -1.84 -1.39 -1.49
N SER A 70 -1.68 -2.55 -2.14
CA SER A 70 -0.69 -2.70 -3.22
C SER A 70 -1.09 -3.69 -4.30
N GLN A 71 -0.70 -3.35 -5.53
CA GLN A 71 -0.93 -4.06 -6.80
C GLN A 71 -2.28 -3.75 -7.45
N GLY A 72 -2.25 -3.37 -8.73
CA GLY A 72 -3.46 -3.12 -9.53
C GLY A 72 -4.24 -1.87 -9.12
N ILE A 73 -3.60 -0.90 -8.47
CA ILE A 73 -4.19 0.38 -8.10
C ILE A 73 -3.86 1.40 -9.20
N THR A 74 -4.88 2.11 -9.67
CA THR A 74 -4.78 3.25 -10.59
C THR A 74 -4.80 4.57 -9.83
N ILE A 75 -4.38 5.67 -10.48
CA ILE A 75 -4.27 6.98 -9.81
C ILE A 75 -5.64 7.51 -9.32
N ASP A 76 -6.71 7.25 -10.06
CA ASP A 76 -8.08 7.65 -9.71
C ASP A 76 -8.64 6.94 -8.47
N LEU A 77 -8.07 5.79 -8.09
CA LEU A 77 -8.50 5.05 -6.91
C LEU A 77 -7.78 5.45 -5.61
N ILE A 78 -6.74 6.29 -5.69
CA ILE A 78 -5.94 6.70 -4.52
C ILE A 78 -6.85 7.23 -3.40
N GLU A 79 -7.72 8.18 -3.72
CA GLU A 79 -8.63 8.79 -2.74
C GLU A 79 -9.56 7.76 -2.10
N GLN A 80 -10.08 6.82 -2.87
CA GLN A 80 -11.00 5.80 -2.35
C GLN A 80 -10.30 4.84 -1.39
N TYR A 81 -9.05 4.44 -1.67
CA TYR A 81 -8.30 3.60 -0.74
C TYR A 81 -7.97 4.32 0.56
N ILE A 82 -7.49 5.57 0.47
CA ILE A 82 -7.13 6.38 1.64
C ILE A 82 -8.37 6.66 2.50
N SER A 83 -9.49 7.06 1.90
CA SER A 83 -10.75 7.32 2.62
C SER A 83 -11.36 6.07 3.28
N GLN A 84 -11.05 4.87 2.78
CA GLN A 84 -11.46 3.60 3.38
C GLN A 84 -10.46 3.06 4.41
N GLY A 85 -9.47 3.87 4.81
CA GLY A 85 -8.57 3.59 5.92
C GLY A 85 -7.24 2.92 5.53
N ALA A 86 -6.89 2.85 4.24
CA ALA A 86 -5.52 2.55 3.85
C ALA A 86 -4.60 3.68 4.33
N SER A 87 -3.50 3.32 5.00
CA SER A 87 -2.48 4.27 5.43
C SER A 87 -1.61 4.75 4.26
N ALA A 88 -1.48 3.92 3.22
CA ALA A 88 -0.80 4.26 1.98
C ALA A 88 -1.28 3.37 0.84
N VAL A 89 -0.98 3.78 -0.39
CA VAL A 89 -1.17 3.00 -1.61
C VAL A 89 0.16 2.88 -2.37
N VAL A 90 0.36 1.74 -3.04
CA VAL A 90 1.51 1.53 -3.93
C VAL A 90 1.04 1.49 -5.37
N LEU A 91 1.64 2.34 -6.19
CA LEU A 91 1.41 2.41 -7.63
C LEU A 91 2.65 1.85 -8.36
N SER A 92 2.41 1.02 -9.38
CA SER A 92 3.45 0.51 -10.28
C SER A 92 3.10 0.92 -11.71
N ASP A 93 2.35 0.11 -12.43
CA ASP A 93 2.01 0.31 -13.84
C ASP A 93 1.26 1.62 -14.12
N ALA A 94 0.61 2.18 -13.10
CA ALA A 94 -0.04 3.49 -13.18
C ALA A 94 0.95 4.68 -13.28
N ILE A 95 2.21 4.48 -12.87
CA ILE A 95 3.30 5.46 -12.96
C ILE A 95 4.33 5.03 -14.01
N PHE A 96 4.80 3.79 -13.91
CA PHE A 96 5.76 3.18 -14.82
C PHE A 96 5.03 2.56 -16.02
N ASP A 97 4.35 3.43 -16.77
CA ASP A 97 3.67 3.04 -18.01
C ASP A 97 4.64 2.31 -18.95
N LYS A 98 4.21 1.16 -19.48
CA LYS A 98 5.10 0.26 -20.23
C LYS A 98 5.61 0.90 -21.52
N GLU A 99 4.77 1.67 -22.20
CA GLU A 99 5.17 2.36 -23.42
C GLU A 99 6.17 3.47 -23.10
N ALA A 100 5.86 4.32 -22.13
CA ALA A 100 6.76 5.37 -21.66
C ALA A 100 8.12 4.80 -21.19
N MET A 101 8.12 3.70 -20.46
CA MET A 101 9.33 3.00 -20.04
C MET A 101 10.13 2.48 -21.25
N SER A 102 9.47 1.86 -22.23
CA SER A 102 10.12 1.35 -23.44
C SER A 102 10.76 2.47 -24.28
N GLN A 103 10.15 3.65 -24.29
CA GLN A 103 10.62 4.83 -25.00
C GLN A 103 11.58 5.70 -24.17
N ARG A 104 11.83 5.32 -22.90
CA ARG A 104 12.55 6.17 -21.92
C ARG A 104 11.95 7.57 -21.80
N ASN A 105 10.63 7.68 -21.94
CA ASN A 105 9.87 8.91 -21.80
C ASN A 105 9.70 9.25 -20.32
N PHE A 106 10.77 9.77 -19.72
CA PHE A 106 10.81 10.14 -18.30
C PHE A 106 9.88 11.32 -17.99
N ASP A 107 9.60 12.19 -18.95
CA ASP A 107 8.64 13.29 -18.79
C ASP A 107 7.24 12.75 -18.51
N ARG A 108 6.80 11.72 -19.24
CA ARG A 108 5.50 11.07 -18.99
C ARG A 108 5.46 10.41 -17.62
N ILE A 109 6.51 9.70 -17.23
CA ILE A 109 6.60 9.05 -15.91
C ILE A 109 6.56 10.11 -14.80
N TYR A 110 7.28 11.22 -14.96
CA TYR A 110 7.28 12.34 -14.02
C TYR A 110 5.88 12.97 -13.90
N GLN A 111 5.17 13.19 -15.01
CA GLN A 111 3.81 13.71 -14.99
C GLN A 111 2.85 12.77 -14.23
N LEU A 112 2.93 11.46 -14.48
CA LEU A 112 2.12 10.46 -13.79
C LEU A 112 2.43 10.41 -12.28
N ALA A 113 3.72 10.40 -11.92
CA ALA A 113 4.17 10.41 -10.53
C ALA A 113 3.72 11.69 -9.80
N SER A 114 3.86 12.85 -10.44
CA SER A 114 3.44 14.15 -9.88
C SER A 114 1.93 14.21 -9.68
N HIS A 115 1.17 13.72 -10.65
CA HIS A 115 -0.29 13.64 -10.54
C HIS A 115 -0.71 12.71 -9.40
N ALA A 116 -0.10 11.52 -9.30
CA ALA A 116 -0.37 10.58 -8.22
C ALA A 116 -0.04 11.15 -6.84
N ALA A 117 1.10 11.84 -6.70
CA ALA A 117 1.50 12.48 -5.44
C ALA A 117 0.51 13.58 -5.03
N LEU A 118 0.04 14.39 -5.99
CA LEU A 118 -0.96 15.42 -5.74
C LEU A 118 -2.29 14.82 -5.27
N GLN A 119 -2.77 13.75 -5.93
CA GLN A 119 -3.98 13.03 -5.52
C GLN A 119 -3.84 12.44 -4.12
N GLY A 120 -2.69 11.85 -3.79
CA GLY A 120 -2.41 11.33 -2.46
C GLY A 120 -2.42 12.43 -1.39
N LYS A 121 -1.77 13.56 -1.66
CA LYS A 121 -1.78 14.72 -0.75
C LYS A 121 -3.20 15.23 -0.49
N GLN A 122 -3.98 15.44 -1.55
CA GLN A 122 -5.36 15.90 -1.45
C GLN A 122 -6.25 14.91 -0.68
N ALA A 123 -6.05 13.60 -0.89
CA ALA A 123 -6.80 12.57 -0.19
C ALA A 123 -6.54 12.59 1.33
N VAL A 124 -5.28 12.83 1.75
CA VAL A 124 -4.92 12.95 3.17
C VAL A 124 -5.48 14.24 3.78
N GLU A 125 -5.32 15.38 3.12
CA GLU A 125 -5.84 16.67 3.60
C GLU A 125 -7.37 16.65 3.84
N ARG A 126 -8.12 15.92 3.00
CA ARG A 126 -9.58 15.74 3.16
C ARG A 126 -9.98 14.91 4.37
N LEU A 127 -9.09 14.07 4.91
CA LEU A 127 -9.37 13.30 6.12
C LEU A 127 -9.16 14.10 7.41
N GLU A 128 -8.43 15.21 7.32
CA GLU A 128 -8.12 16.10 8.46
C GLU A 128 -9.14 17.24 8.64
N CYS A 129 -10.02 17.43 7.65
CA CYS A 129 -11.11 18.41 7.64
C CYS A 129 -12.42 17.81 8.17
#